data_AF-A0A966I157-F1
#
_entry.id   AF-A0A966I157-F1
#
_cell.length_a   1.000
_cell.length_b   1.000
_cell.length_c   1.000
_cell.angle_alpha   90.00
_cell.angle_beta   90.00
_cell.angle_gamma   90.00
#
_symmetry.space_group_name_H-M   'P 1'
#
loop_
_entity.id
_entity.type
_entity.pdbx_description
1 polymer ?
#
loop_
_entity_poly.entity_id
_entity_poly.type
_entity_poly.pdbx_seq_one_letter_code
_entity_poly.pdbx_strand_id
1 'polypeptide(L)'
;MRIATKRGHRNSPDETASWLRARMKSLNLNGLEDLHQRTGIDRGSLSRYFRQERVPKIDVIGPLCEALEVSPETLLVVLGAIEKKSR
;
A
#
# COMPACT_ATOMS: atom_id res chain seq x y z
N MET A 1 -30.01 15.02 -16.92
CA MET A 1 -28.59 14.89 -17.32
C MET A 1 -27.90 13.93 -16.36
N ARG A 2 -27.33 12.82 -16.84
CA ARG A 2 -26.43 11.99 -16.03
C ARG A 2 -25.04 12.62 -16.10
N ILE A 3 -24.62 13.28 -15.04
CA ILE A 3 -23.23 13.74 -14.90
C ILE A 3 -22.40 12.47 -14.75
N ALA A 4 -21.61 12.13 -15.77
CA ALA A 4 -20.62 11.08 -15.66
C ALA A 4 -19.56 11.57 -14.67
N THR A 5 -19.70 11.20 -13.40
CA THR A 5 -18.66 11.41 -12.40
C THR A 5 -17.37 10.76 -12.90
N LYS A 6 -16.27 11.51 -13.00
CA LYS A 6 -14.93 10.99 -13.30
C LYS A 6 -14.72 9.73 -12.44
N ARG A 7 -14.54 8.57 -13.07
CA ARG A 7 -14.22 7.32 -12.35
C ARG A 7 -12.93 7.55 -11.58
N GLY A 8 -12.88 7.20 -10.29
CA GLY A 8 -11.67 7.33 -9.51
C GLY A 8 -10.57 6.39 -10.04
N HIS A 9 -9.31 6.77 -9.82
CA HIS A 9 -8.15 5.98 -10.21
C HIS A 9 -7.76 5.05 -9.06
N ARG A 10 -7.56 3.77 -9.37
CA ARG A 10 -6.94 2.80 -8.46
C ARG A 10 -5.52 2.56 -8.92
N ASN A 11 -4.60 2.48 -7.98
CA ASN A 11 -3.21 2.17 -8.30
C ASN A 11 -3.11 0.77 -8.92
N SER A 12 -2.32 0.67 -9.98
CA SER A 12 -1.81 -0.57 -10.53
C SER A 12 -0.72 -1.19 -9.63
N PRO A 13 -0.35 -2.47 -9.84
CA PRO A 13 0.78 -3.09 -9.16
C PRO A 13 2.09 -2.31 -9.33
N ASP A 14 2.38 -1.78 -10.53
CA ASP A 14 3.61 -1.02 -10.78
C ASP A 14 3.65 0.32 -10.06
N GLU A 15 2.50 1.03 -10.00
CA GLU A 15 2.36 2.25 -9.20
C GLU A 15 2.53 1.95 -7.70
N THR A 16 1.96 0.84 -7.23
CA THR A 16 2.10 0.36 -5.84
C THR A 16 3.56 0.07 -5.49
N ALA A 17 4.25 -0.69 -6.35
CA ALA A 17 5.65 -1.02 -6.16
C ALA A 17 6.56 0.21 -6.19
N SER A 18 6.30 1.16 -7.11
CA SER A 18 7.04 2.42 -7.21
C SER A 18 6.84 3.28 -5.97
N TRP A 19 5.60 3.40 -5.49
CA TRP A 19 5.28 4.09 -4.25
C TRP A 19 5.98 3.46 -3.05
N LEU A 20 5.94 2.12 -2.93
CA LEU A 20 6.56 1.43 -1.80
C LEU A 20 8.06 1.68 -1.75
N ARG A 21 8.76 1.58 -2.89
CA ARG A 21 10.20 1.87 -2.97
C ARG A 21 10.50 3.30 -2.52
N ALA A 22 9.73 4.27 -3.00
CA ALA A 22 9.90 5.67 -2.61
C ALA A 22 9.64 5.88 -1.11
N ARG A 23 8.57 5.27 -0.57
CA ARG A 23 8.23 5.39 0.86
C ARG A 23 9.29 4.74 1.74
N MET A 24 9.70 3.52 1.44
CA MET A 24 10.77 2.82 2.16
C MET A 24 12.06 3.64 2.12
N LYS A 25 12.44 4.19 0.97
CA LYS A 25 13.61 5.08 0.86
C LYS A 25 13.48 6.32 1.77
N SER A 26 12.30 6.94 1.86
CA SER A 26 12.07 8.09 2.76
C SER A 26 12.17 7.73 4.25
N LEU A 27 11.95 6.46 4.60
CA LEU A 27 12.02 5.93 5.96
C LEU A 27 13.35 5.22 6.26
N ASN A 28 14.33 5.35 5.35
CA ASN A 28 15.64 4.71 5.43
C ASN A 28 15.56 3.16 5.53
N LEU A 29 14.58 2.57 4.83
CA LEU A 29 14.41 1.12 4.68
C LEU A 29 14.94 0.68 3.31
N ASN A 30 15.78 -0.35 3.30
CA ASN A 30 16.51 -0.84 2.14
C ASN A 30 15.78 -1.97 1.39
N GLY A 31 14.65 -2.44 1.92
CA GLY A 31 13.82 -3.43 1.23
C GLY A 31 12.78 -4.11 2.10
N LEU A 32 12.21 -5.20 1.58
CA LEU A 32 11.19 -5.97 2.27
C LEU A 32 11.71 -6.69 3.52
N GLU A 33 13.02 -6.90 3.65
CA GLU A 33 13.61 -7.43 4.88
C GLU A 33 13.41 -6.46 6.05
N ASP A 34 13.77 -5.19 5.87
CA ASP A 34 13.61 -4.18 6.91
C ASP A 34 12.12 -3.97 7.27
N LEU A 35 11.24 -4.04 6.28
CA LEU A 35 9.79 -3.96 6.51
C LEU A 35 9.27 -5.20 7.25
N HIS A 36 9.80 -6.39 6.95
CA HIS A 36 9.51 -7.61 7.71
C HIS A 36 9.93 -7.45 9.18
N GLN A 37 11.14 -6.98 9.44
CA GLN A 37 11.64 -6.75 10.81
C GLN A 37 10.79 -5.74 11.58
N ARG A 38 10.31 -4.67 10.92
CA ARG A 38 9.43 -3.66 11.56
C ARG A 38 8.02 -4.15 11.83
N THR A 39 7.46 -5.00 10.97
CA THR A 39 6.04 -5.36 11.01
C THR A 39 5.76 -6.74 11.60
N GLY A 40 6.77 -7.62 11.63
CA GLY A 40 6.60 -9.05 11.91
C GLY A 40 5.92 -9.85 10.78
N ILE A 41 5.55 -9.20 9.66
CA ILE A 41 4.86 -9.86 8.55
C ILE A 41 5.89 -10.55 7.65
N ASP A 42 5.64 -11.82 7.30
CA ASP A 42 6.48 -12.57 6.36
C ASP A 42 6.71 -11.81 5.05
N ARG A 43 7.96 -11.84 4.56
CA ARG A 43 8.36 -11.20 3.30
C ARG A 43 7.55 -11.65 2.10
N GLY A 44 7.21 -12.93 2.00
CA GLY A 44 6.39 -13.45 0.91
C GLY A 44 5.00 -12.80 0.89
N SER A 45 4.41 -12.62 2.07
CA SER A 45 3.13 -11.96 2.26
C SER A 45 3.21 -10.47 1.92
N LEU A 46 4.21 -9.74 2.47
CA LEU A 46 4.48 -8.35 2.08
C LEU A 46 4.60 -8.20 0.56
N SER A 47 5.37 -9.09 -0.06
CA SER A 47 5.60 -9.08 -1.51
C SER A 47 4.29 -9.26 -2.29
N ARG A 48 3.45 -10.24 -1.91
CA ARG A 48 2.14 -10.46 -2.55
C ARG A 48 1.18 -9.30 -2.33
N TYR A 49 1.19 -8.68 -1.15
CA TYR A 49 0.34 -7.52 -0.85
C TYR A 49 0.68 -6.34 -1.77
N PHE A 50 1.96 -5.98 -1.87
CA PHE A 50 2.38 -4.83 -2.68
C PHE A 50 2.44 -5.12 -4.19
N ARG A 51 2.37 -6.39 -4.62
CA ARG A 51 2.04 -6.79 -6.00
C ARG A 51 0.53 -6.90 -6.25
N GLN A 52 -0.31 -6.64 -5.24
CA GLN A 52 -1.76 -6.80 -5.28
C GLN A 52 -2.24 -8.23 -5.63
N GLU A 53 -1.39 -9.24 -5.43
CA GLU A 53 -1.71 -10.66 -5.61
C GLU A 53 -2.52 -11.22 -4.44
N ARG A 54 -2.52 -10.51 -3.31
CA ARG A 54 -3.24 -10.88 -2.10
C ARG A 54 -3.73 -9.63 -1.39
N VAL A 55 -4.92 -9.71 -0.80
CA VAL A 55 -5.46 -8.66 0.06
C VAL A 55 -4.96 -8.88 1.50
N PRO A 56 -4.37 -7.86 2.16
CA PRO A 56 -4.04 -7.95 3.58
C PRO A 56 -5.29 -8.15 4.44
N LYS A 57 -5.18 -8.98 5.48
CA LYS A 57 -6.23 -9.11 6.49
C LYS A 57 -6.23 -7.89 7.41
N ILE A 58 -7.32 -7.70 8.16
CA ILE A 58 -7.51 -6.52 9.03
C ILE A 58 -6.42 -6.36 10.09
N ASP A 59 -5.93 -7.47 10.64
CA ASP A 59 -4.82 -7.54 11.60
C ASP A 59 -3.46 -7.12 11.02
N VAL A 60 -3.32 -7.15 9.69
CA VAL A 60 -2.10 -6.75 8.97
C VAL A 60 -2.06 -5.23 8.71
N ILE A 61 -3.23 -4.59 8.63
CA ILE A 61 -3.35 -3.17 8.26
C ILE A 61 -2.64 -2.27 9.27
N GLY A 62 -2.86 -2.48 10.57
CA GLY A 62 -2.26 -1.68 11.65
C GLY A 62 -0.72 -1.66 11.59
N PRO A 63 -0.05 -2.84 11.66
CA PRO A 63 1.40 -2.93 11.57
C PRO A 63 1.97 -2.28 10.30
N LEU A 64 1.32 -2.43 9.15
CA LEU A 64 1.75 -1.77 7.91
C LEU A 64 1.62 -0.25 7.98
N CYS A 65 0.54 0.27 8.56
CA CYS A 65 0.33 1.71 8.73
C CYS A 65 1.40 2.33 9.63
N GLU A 66 1.72 1.66 10.75
CA GLU A 66 2.76 2.10 11.68
C GLU A 66 4.15 2.05 11.03
N ALA A 67 4.52 0.92 10.43
CA ALA A 67 5.85 0.74 9.86
C ALA A 67 6.14 1.66 8.67
N LEU A 68 5.11 1.98 7.88
CA LEU A 68 5.18 2.89 6.74
C LEU A 68 4.80 4.33 7.10
N GLU A 69 4.45 4.60 8.35
CA GLU A 69 4.02 5.91 8.86
C GLU A 69 2.96 6.56 7.95
N VAL A 70 1.86 5.86 7.71
CA VAL A 70 0.74 6.31 6.87
C VAL A 70 -0.60 6.04 7.52
N SER A 71 -1.64 6.77 7.10
CA SER A 71 -3.01 6.46 7.50
C SER A 71 -3.53 5.17 6.82
N PRO A 72 -4.51 4.47 7.43
CA PRO A 72 -5.18 3.34 6.79
C PRO A 72 -5.77 3.68 5.42
N GLU A 73 -6.35 4.86 5.26
CA GLU A 73 -6.86 5.33 3.96
C GLU A 73 -5.75 5.38 2.91
N THR A 74 -4.60 5.97 3.26
CA THR A 74 -3.46 6.06 2.34
C THR A 74 -2.96 4.68 1.93
N LEU A 75 -2.83 3.76 2.90
CA LEU A 75 -2.43 2.38 2.61
C LEU A 75 -3.42 1.69 1.66
N LEU A 76 -4.72 1.81 1.90
CA LEU A 76 -5.76 1.18 1.08
C LEU A 76 -5.80 1.76 -0.35
N VAL A 77 -5.60 3.08 -0.51
CA VAL A 77 -5.46 3.70 -1.84
C VAL A 77 -4.24 3.14 -2.56
N VAL A 78 -3.10 3.09 -1.86
CA VAL A 78 -1.83 2.62 -2.44
C VAL A 78 -1.94 1.17 -2.90
N LEU A 79 -2.57 0.31 -2.09
CA LEU A 79 -2.78 -1.10 -2.42
C LEU A 79 -3.85 -1.33 -3.50
N GLY A 80 -4.45 -0.26 -4.06
CA GLY A 80 -5.51 -0.36 -5.06
C GLY A 80 -6.84 -0.89 -4.51
N ALA A 81 -7.00 -0.98 -3.19
CA ALA A 81 -8.21 -1.48 -2.54
C ALA A 81 -9.37 -0.46 -2.64
N ILE A 82 -9.06 0.83 -2.60
CA ILE A 82 -10.02 1.92 -2.78
C ILE A 82 -9.51 2.95 -3.80
N GLU A 83 -10.44 3.73 -4.36
CA GLU A 83 -10.12 4.78 -5.32
C GLU A 83 -9.51 6.00 -4.63
N LYS A 84 -8.52 6.60 -5.29
CA LYS A 84 -8.03 7.92 -4.89
C LYS A 84 -9.12 8.96 -5.20
N LYS A 85 -9.64 9.64 -4.17
CA LYS A 85 -10.55 10.78 -4.38
C LYS A 85 -9.82 11.86 -5.20
N SER A 86 -10.39 12.24 -6.34
CA SER A 86 -10.04 13.52 -6.96
C SER A 86 -10.53 14.62 -6.02
N ARG A 87 -9.64 15.52 -5.61
CA ARG A 87 -10.03 16.81 -5.05
C ARG A 87 -10.59 17.69 -6.16
#